data_AF-A0A0Q4UCE2-F1
#
_entry.id   AF-A0A0Q4UCE2-F1
#
_cell.length_a   1.000
_cell.length_b   1.000
_cell.length_c   1.000
_cell.angle_alpha   90.00
_cell.angle_beta   90.00
_cell.angle_gamma   90.00
#
_symmetry.space_group_name_H-M   'P 1'
#
loop_
_entity.id
_entity.type
_entity.pdbx_description
1 polymer ?
#
loop_
_entity_poly.entity_id
_entity_poly.type
_entity_poly.pdbx_seq_one_letter_code
_entity_poly.pdbx_strand_id
1 'polypeptide(L)'
;MSGSPSPWWAPHRHADRRPALLARNRIVAALRGHFAARDFVEVEAAALQVSPGNEAHLSAFATSAIGHDGAASPLYLHTSPEFACKKLLAAGETRLFSVARVFRNRERGSLHHPEFTMLEWYRAGQDYEVLMRDCADILALAADEAKTRSLRFRGRESDPFADFERLTLAEAFERHTGIDLLATIEPGGGTDRDGLAAGVVACGLRVAADDSWADLFSRVLVALIEPKLGDGRPTLLYEYPVSEAALARPSARDPRVAERFELYACGVELANAFGELTDPHEQRRRFEIEMVEKARIYGETYPIDEDFLSALAIMPEASGIALGLDRLVMLAVGAPRIDDVIWTPVAETAVGMGEGA
;
A
#
# COMPACT_ATOMS: atom_id res chain seq x y z
N MET A 1 -3.89 -38.69 11.01
CA MET A 1 -5.05 -38.03 10.37
C MET A 1 -5.10 -36.61 10.92
N SER A 2 -4.46 -35.63 10.26
CA SER A 2 -4.67 -34.23 10.62
C SER A 2 -6.04 -33.84 10.09
N GLY A 3 -7.01 -33.71 11.00
CA GLY A 3 -8.35 -33.24 10.62
C GLY A 3 -8.26 -31.86 9.99
N SER A 4 -9.08 -31.60 8.98
CA SER A 4 -9.21 -30.26 8.39
C SER A 4 -9.47 -29.24 9.51
N PRO A 5 -8.86 -28.05 9.46
CA PRO A 5 -9.09 -27.02 10.47
C PRO A 5 -10.58 -26.73 10.59
N SER A 6 -11.05 -26.48 11.81
CA SER A 6 -12.45 -26.10 12.04
C SER A 6 -12.78 -24.81 11.26
N PRO A 7 -13.98 -24.72 10.65
CA PRO A 7 -14.35 -23.55 9.87
C PRO A 7 -14.38 -22.29 10.75
N TRP A 8 -14.21 -21.12 10.14
CA TRP A 8 -14.12 -19.85 10.86
C TRP A 8 -15.35 -19.51 11.70
N TRP A 9 -16.53 -20.03 11.32
CA TRP A 9 -17.80 -19.84 12.01
C TRP A 9 -18.03 -20.84 13.16
N ALA A 10 -17.16 -21.83 13.34
CA ALA A 10 -17.28 -22.78 14.44
C ALA A 10 -17.22 -22.04 15.79
N PRO A 11 -18.12 -22.33 16.76
CA PRO A 11 -18.24 -21.54 17.98
C PRO A 11 -16.93 -21.34 18.76
N HIS A 12 -16.08 -22.35 18.86
CA HIS A 12 -14.77 -22.25 19.54
C HIS A 12 -13.79 -21.37 18.76
N ARG A 13 -13.68 -21.54 17.44
CA ARG A 13 -12.83 -20.69 16.58
C ARG A 13 -13.27 -19.23 16.62
N HIS A 14 -14.58 -18.98 16.58
CA HIS A 14 -15.12 -17.64 16.71
C HIS A 14 -14.85 -17.07 18.11
N ALA A 15 -15.04 -17.84 19.18
CA ALA A 15 -14.78 -17.40 20.54
C ALA A 15 -13.32 -16.93 20.72
N ASP A 16 -12.36 -17.65 20.13
CA ASP A 16 -10.93 -17.28 20.17
C ASP A 16 -10.64 -15.96 19.44
N ARG A 17 -11.26 -15.74 18.27
CA ARG A 17 -11.03 -14.54 17.42
C ARG A 17 -11.84 -13.33 17.87
N ARG A 18 -12.96 -13.54 18.56
CA ARG A 18 -13.93 -12.50 18.90
C ARG A 18 -13.33 -11.30 19.65
N PRO A 19 -12.39 -11.45 20.61
CA PRO A 19 -11.76 -10.30 21.24
C PRO A 19 -11.03 -9.38 20.25
N ALA A 20 -10.27 -9.95 19.31
CA ALA A 20 -9.57 -9.21 18.26
C ALA A 20 -10.56 -8.54 17.29
N LEU A 21 -11.62 -9.24 16.90
CA LEU A 21 -12.69 -8.70 16.04
C LEU A 21 -13.46 -7.54 16.70
N LEU A 22 -13.64 -7.57 18.02
CA LEU A 22 -14.22 -6.44 18.75
C LEU A 22 -13.25 -5.27 18.90
N ALA A 23 -11.94 -5.53 19.03
CA ALA A 23 -10.92 -4.47 19.02
C ALA A 23 -10.90 -3.77 17.66
N ARG A 24 -10.97 -4.54 16.56
CA ARG A 24 -11.15 -4.00 15.20
C ARG A 24 -12.31 -3.00 15.14
N ASN A 25 -13.49 -3.37 15.63
CA ASN A 25 -14.66 -2.50 15.57
C ASN A 25 -14.44 -1.18 16.34
N ARG A 26 -13.78 -1.23 17.50
CA ARG A 26 -13.43 -0.03 18.27
C ARG A 26 -12.43 0.86 17.51
N ILE A 27 -11.37 0.27 16.96
CA ILE A 27 -10.37 0.98 16.15
C ILE A 27 -11.03 1.67 14.95
N VAL A 28 -11.86 0.95 14.19
CA VAL A 28 -12.58 1.52 13.04
C VAL A 28 -13.48 2.69 13.46
N ALA A 29 -14.23 2.54 14.55
CA ALA A 29 -15.12 3.59 15.04
C ALA A 29 -14.33 4.83 15.52
N ALA A 30 -13.22 4.62 16.22
CA ALA A 30 -12.36 5.68 16.69
C ALA A 30 -11.69 6.43 15.53
N LEU A 31 -11.22 5.72 14.50
CA LEU A 31 -10.65 6.33 13.29
C LEU A 31 -11.67 7.22 12.58
N ARG A 32 -12.90 6.74 12.40
CA ARG A 32 -13.99 7.57 11.85
C ARG A 32 -14.21 8.83 12.67
N GLY A 33 -14.26 8.70 14.00
CA GLY A 33 -14.39 9.84 14.92
C GLY A 33 -13.19 10.81 14.82
N HIS A 34 -11.97 10.28 14.67
CA HIS A 34 -10.75 11.04 14.53
C HIS A 34 -10.74 11.92 13.28
N PHE A 35 -11.14 11.36 12.13
CA PHE A 35 -11.27 12.09 10.87
C PHE A 35 -12.42 13.10 10.91
N ALA A 36 -13.59 12.69 11.42
CA ALA A 36 -14.75 13.58 11.56
C ALA A 36 -14.43 14.81 12.44
N ALA A 37 -13.67 14.63 13.52
CA ALA A 37 -13.23 15.73 14.39
C ALA A 37 -12.21 16.69 13.74
N ARG A 38 -11.68 16.36 12.55
CA ARG A 38 -10.69 17.13 11.78
C ARG A 38 -11.23 17.62 10.44
N ASP A 39 -12.56 17.68 10.32
CA ASP A 39 -13.31 18.16 9.17
C ASP A 39 -13.09 17.36 7.88
N PHE A 40 -12.79 16.07 8.01
CA PHE A 40 -12.76 15.17 6.86
C PHE A 40 -14.16 14.64 6.52
N VAL A 41 -14.45 14.57 5.23
CA VAL A 41 -15.66 13.94 4.68
C VAL A 41 -15.41 12.44 4.47
N GLU A 42 -16.22 11.56 5.07
CA GLU A 42 -16.20 10.14 4.73
C GLU A 42 -16.89 9.96 3.37
N VAL A 43 -16.21 9.30 2.44
CA VAL A 43 -16.72 9.05 1.08
C VAL A 43 -16.80 7.55 0.79
N GLU A 44 -17.74 7.16 -0.07
CA GLU A 44 -17.90 5.79 -0.54
C GLU A 44 -17.54 5.71 -2.04
N ALA A 45 -16.34 5.19 -2.33
CA ALA A 45 -15.89 4.97 -3.69
C ALA A 45 -16.56 3.71 -4.28
N ALA A 46 -17.00 3.79 -5.54
CA ALA A 46 -17.54 2.64 -6.25
C ALA A 46 -16.47 1.54 -6.40
N ALA A 47 -16.78 0.31 -6.01
CA ALA A 47 -15.83 -0.80 -6.11
C ALA A 47 -15.65 -1.32 -7.55
N LEU A 48 -16.65 -1.13 -8.42
CA LEU A 48 -16.61 -1.54 -9.82
C LEU A 48 -16.11 -0.38 -10.68
N GLN A 49 -14.97 -0.57 -11.32
CA GLN A 49 -14.25 0.47 -12.07
C GLN A 49 -13.90 0.01 -13.49
N VAL A 50 -13.72 0.99 -14.38
CA VAL A 50 -13.22 0.73 -15.74
C VAL A 50 -11.74 0.35 -15.73
N SER A 51 -10.95 0.96 -14.85
CA SER A 51 -9.55 0.61 -14.57
C SER A 51 -9.41 0.33 -13.08
N PRO A 52 -8.74 -0.76 -12.66
CA PRO A 52 -8.53 -1.07 -11.25
C PRO A 52 -7.33 -0.34 -10.63
N GLY A 53 -6.67 0.54 -11.40
CA GLY A 53 -5.30 1.00 -11.18
C GLY A 53 -4.37 0.46 -12.28
N ASN A 54 -3.18 1.05 -12.40
CA ASN A 54 -2.24 0.73 -13.47
C ASN A 54 -0.82 0.48 -12.92
N GLU A 55 -0.72 -0.23 -11.79
CA GLU A 55 0.55 -0.74 -11.25
C GLU A 55 0.81 -2.17 -11.78
N ALA A 56 2.04 -2.45 -12.23
CA ALA A 56 2.37 -3.70 -12.91
C ALA A 56 2.15 -4.93 -12.01
N HIS A 57 2.55 -4.83 -10.74
CA HIS A 57 2.54 -5.95 -9.80
C HIS A 57 1.21 -6.15 -9.05
N LEU A 58 0.24 -5.25 -9.21
CA LEU A 58 -1.10 -5.44 -8.66
C LEU A 58 -1.98 -6.18 -9.67
N SER A 59 -2.54 -7.33 -9.25
CA SER A 59 -3.53 -8.06 -10.05
C SER A 59 -4.94 -7.76 -9.52
N ALA A 60 -5.85 -7.37 -10.40
CA ALA A 60 -7.25 -7.10 -10.07
C ALA A 60 -8.16 -8.31 -10.37
N PHE A 61 -9.32 -8.35 -9.71
CA PHE A 61 -10.41 -9.22 -10.15
C PHE A 61 -11.16 -8.52 -11.30
N ALA A 62 -11.41 -9.27 -12.38
CA ALA A 62 -12.19 -8.80 -13.52
C ALA A 62 -13.62 -9.37 -13.48
N THR A 63 -14.57 -8.61 -13.99
CA THR A 63 -15.98 -8.99 -14.15
C THR A 63 -16.57 -8.25 -15.36
N SER A 64 -17.87 -8.44 -15.62
CA SER A 64 -18.57 -7.74 -16.70
C SER A 64 -19.91 -7.18 -16.23
N ALA A 65 -20.20 -5.93 -16.58
CA ALA A 65 -21.56 -5.39 -16.51
C ALA A 65 -22.36 -5.86 -17.73
N ILE A 66 -23.58 -6.36 -17.50
CA ILE A 66 -24.50 -6.78 -18.56
C ILE A 66 -25.58 -5.72 -18.71
N GLY A 67 -25.61 -5.07 -19.88
CA GLY A 67 -26.62 -4.07 -20.23
C GLY A 67 -28.01 -4.67 -20.45
N HIS A 68 -29.03 -3.81 -20.51
CA HIS A 68 -30.41 -4.24 -20.81
C HIS A 68 -30.57 -4.90 -22.19
N ASP A 69 -29.69 -4.56 -23.13
CA ASP A 69 -29.57 -5.17 -24.46
C ASP A 69 -28.80 -6.50 -24.46
N GLY A 70 -28.31 -6.93 -23.29
CA GLY A 70 -27.49 -8.12 -23.10
C GLY A 70 -26.01 -7.92 -23.45
N ALA A 71 -25.57 -6.72 -23.84
CA ALA A 71 -24.18 -6.45 -24.14
C ALA A 71 -23.33 -6.45 -22.86
N ALA A 72 -22.15 -7.09 -22.92
CA ALA A 72 -21.22 -7.15 -21.80
C ALA A 72 -20.14 -6.05 -21.93
N SER A 73 -19.92 -5.29 -20.86
CA SER A 73 -18.82 -4.33 -20.74
C SER A 73 -17.85 -4.77 -19.64
N PRO A 74 -16.53 -4.81 -19.88
CA PRO A 74 -15.56 -5.22 -18.87
C PRO A 74 -15.52 -4.21 -17.72
N LEU A 75 -15.44 -4.73 -16.50
CA LEU A 75 -15.21 -3.97 -15.28
C LEU A 75 -14.22 -4.72 -14.39
N TYR A 76 -13.64 -3.99 -13.45
CA TYR A 76 -12.72 -4.54 -12.48
C TYR A 76 -13.14 -4.13 -11.08
N LEU A 77 -12.84 -4.98 -10.10
CA LEU A 77 -12.88 -4.56 -8.71
C LEU A 77 -11.65 -3.71 -8.42
N HIS A 78 -11.85 -2.54 -7.81
CA HIS A 78 -10.76 -1.61 -7.51
C HIS A 78 -9.74 -2.22 -6.54
N THR A 79 -8.46 -1.99 -6.81
CA THR A 79 -7.37 -2.41 -5.91
C THR A 79 -7.11 -1.40 -4.79
N SER A 80 -7.63 -0.18 -4.97
CA SER A 80 -7.62 0.97 -4.07
C SER A 80 -8.73 1.95 -4.54
N PRO A 81 -9.36 2.73 -3.63
CA PRO A 81 -10.28 3.81 -4.00
C PRO A 81 -9.59 5.10 -4.52
N GLU A 82 -8.27 5.09 -4.70
CA GLU A 82 -7.44 6.27 -5.00
C GLU A 82 -7.94 7.10 -6.19
N PHE A 83 -8.23 6.47 -7.33
CA PHE A 83 -8.67 7.21 -8.52
C PHE A 83 -9.99 7.95 -8.27
N ALA A 84 -10.93 7.32 -7.57
CA ALA A 84 -12.20 7.96 -7.21
C ALA A 84 -11.98 9.11 -6.21
N CYS A 85 -11.08 8.92 -5.24
CA CYS A 85 -10.74 9.95 -4.26
C CYS A 85 -10.07 11.18 -4.92
N LYS A 86 -9.14 10.96 -5.85
CA LYS A 86 -8.51 12.03 -6.65
C LYS A 86 -9.53 12.76 -7.55
N LYS A 87 -10.47 12.04 -8.16
CA LYS A 87 -11.59 12.67 -8.89
C LYS A 87 -12.45 13.55 -7.98
N LEU A 88 -12.66 13.16 -6.72
CA LEU A 88 -13.38 13.99 -5.74
C LEU A 88 -12.58 15.24 -5.33
N LEU A 89 -11.24 15.14 -5.23
CA LEU A 89 -10.40 16.32 -5.05
C LEU A 89 -10.53 17.29 -6.24
N ALA A 90 -10.51 16.77 -7.46
CA ALA A 90 -10.76 17.55 -8.67
C ALA A 90 -12.17 18.18 -8.68
N ALA A 91 -13.17 17.49 -8.12
CA ALA A 91 -14.53 17.99 -7.97
C ALA A 91 -14.68 19.08 -6.88
N GLY A 92 -13.64 19.30 -6.06
CA GLY A 92 -13.59 20.38 -5.07
C GLY A 92 -13.58 19.95 -3.61
N GLU A 93 -13.57 18.64 -3.31
CA GLU A 93 -13.35 18.18 -1.93
C GLU A 93 -11.93 18.50 -1.47
N THR A 94 -11.78 18.99 -0.24
CA THR A 94 -10.47 19.42 0.27
C THR A 94 -9.88 18.48 1.31
N ARG A 95 -10.72 17.73 2.02
CA ARG A 95 -10.33 16.74 3.02
C ARG A 95 -11.33 15.61 3.02
N LEU A 96 -10.91 14.45 2.53
CA LEU A 96 -11.76 13.27 2.46
C LEU A 96 -11.03 12.03 2.94
N PHE A 97 -11.79 11.05 3.39
CA PHE A 97 -11.28 9.74 3.72
C PHE A 97 -12.27 8.64 3.31
N SER A 98 -11.76 7.44 3.09
CA SER A 98 -12.54 6.27 2.72
C SER A 98 -12.08 5.07 3.53
N VAL A 99 -13.04 4.32 4.07
CA VAL A 99 -12.79 3.01 4.70
C VAL A 99 -13.44 1.94 3.82
N ALA A 100 -12.74 1.53 2.77
CA ALA A 100 -13.28 0.71 1.69
C ALA A 100 -12.84 -0.74 1.74
N ARG A 101 -13.67 -1.65 1.20
CA ARG A 101 -13.19 -2.96 0.74
C ARG A 101 -12.46 -2.78 -0.58
N VAL A 102 -11.26 -3.36 -0.66
CA VAL A 102 -10.42 -3.40 -1.85
C VAL A 102 -10.07 -4.83 -2.17
N PHE A 103 -9.77 -5.10 -3.44
CA PHE A 103 -9.68 -6.44 -3.97
C PHE A 103 -8.41 -6.62 -4.78
N ARG A 104 -7.56 -7.56 -4.37
CA ARG A 104 -6.31 -7.88 -5.05
C ARG A 104 -6.24 -9.37 -5.32
N ASN A 105 -6.29 -9.71 -6.59
CA ASN A 105 -6.17 -11.07 -7.09
C ASN A 105 -4.72 -11.56 -6.88
N ARG A 106 -4.53 -12.84 -6.56
CA ARG A 106 -3.23 -13.48 -6.23
C ARG A 106 -2.62 -13.12 -4.87
N GLU A 107 -3.20 -12.20 -4.11
CA GLU A 107 -2.73 -11.88 -2.74
C GLU A 107 -3.33 -12.82 -1.68
N ARG A 108 -2.53 -13.77 -1.18
CA ARG A 108 -2.91 -14.65 -0.06
C ARG A 108 -1.70 -15.01 0.78
N GLY A 109 -1.79 -14.82 2.10
CA GLY A 109 -0.70 -15.13 3.02
C GLY A 109 -1.05 -14.81 4.47
N SER A 110 -0.05 -14.73 5.34
CA SER A 110 -0.30 -14.35 6.75
C SER A 110 -0.64 -12.86 6.92
N LEU A 111 -0.17 -12.00 6.00
CA LEU A 111 -0.38 -10.54 5.98
C LEU A 111 -1.25 -10.07 4.80
N HIS A 112 -1.69 -11.01 3.95
CA HIS A 112 -2.35 -10.73 2.67
C HIS A 112 -3.63 -11.53 2.56
N HIS A 113 -4.71 -10.86 2.15
CA HIS A 113 -6.01 -11.47 1.92
C HIS A 113 -6.61 -10.84 0.65
N PRO A 114 -7.27 -11.62 -0.23
CA PRO A 114 -7.68 -11.13 -1.56
C PRO A 114 -8.77 -10.05 -1.50
N GLU A 115 -9.48 -9.96 -0.38
CA GLU A 115 -10.42 -8.88 -0.06
C GLU A 115 -10.05 -8.32 1.32
N PHE A 116 -9.69 -7.05 1.40
CA PHE A 116 -9.24 -6.45 2.66
C PHE A 116 -9.66 -4.98 2.77
N THR A 117 -9.37 -4.38 3.91
CA THR A 117 -9.74 -3.02 4.28
C THR A 117 -8.58 -2.08 4.12
N MET A 118 -8.85 -1.04 3.35
CA MET A 118 -7.96 0.09 3.23
C MET A 118 -8.64 1.30 3.88
N LEU A 119 -7.86 2.03 4.68
CA LEU A 119 -8.17 3.39 5.06
C LEU A 119 -7.34 4.29 4.15
N GLU A 120 -8.00 5.09 3.31
CA GLU A 120 -7.31 6.13 2.53
C GLU A 120 -7.79 7.51 2.95
N TRP A 121 -6.90 8.50 2.94
CA TRP A 121 -7.29 9.88 3.18
C TRP A 121 -6.43 10.85 2.37
N TYR A 122 -7.04 11.98 2.05
CA TYR A 122 -6.48 12.97 1.13
C TYR A 122 -6.69 14.38 1.64
N ARG A 123 -5.74 15.26 1.33
CA ARG A 123 -5.72 16.67 1.71
C ARG A 123 -5.32 17.53 0.51
N ALA A 124 -6.22 18.40 0.04
CA ALA A 124 -5.91 19.40 -0.97
C ALA A 124 -5.08 20.54 -0.37
N GLY A 125 -4.08 21.00 -1.12
CA GLY A 125 -3.20 22.12 -0.79
C GLY A 125 -2.26 21.89 0.40
N GLN A 126 -2.07 20.64 0.83
CA GLN A 126 -1.19 20.31 1.96
C GLN A 126 -0.02 19.43 1.50
N ASP A 127 1.14 19.67 2.10
CA ASP A 127 2.36 18.90 1.87
C ASP A 127 2.26 17.50 2.49
N TYR A 128 2.81 16.49 1.82
CA TYR A 128 2.76 15.08 2.24
C TYR A 128 3.38 14.82 3.63
N GLU A 129 4.26 15.69 4.15
CA GLU A 129 4.77 15.62 5.52
C GLU A 129 3.66 15.75 6.58
N VAL A 130 2.50 16.36 6.25
CA VAL A 130 1.34 16.37 7.16
C VAL A 130 0.84 14.96 7.46
N LEU A 131 0.93 14.06 6.47
CA LEU A 131 0.45 12.68 6.57
C LEU A 131 1.33 11.86 7.53
N MET A 132 2.61 12.21 7.68
CA MET A 132 3.49 11.58 8.66
C MET A 132 3.00 11.79 10.09
N ARG A 133 2.42 12.96 10.38
CA ARG A 133 1.79 13.25 11.69
C ARG A 133 0.46 12.52 11.83
N ASP A 134 -0.35 12.48 10.78
CA ASP A 134 -1.60 11.70 10.77
C ASP A 134 -1.32 10.22 11.10
N CYS A 135 -0.24 9.64 10.55
CA CYS A 135 0.20 8.28 10.87
C CYS A 135 0.50 8.08 12.36
N ALA A 136 1.22 9.01 13.00
CA ALA A 136 1.51 8.93 14.44
C ALA A 136 0.24 8.93 15.28
N ASP A 137 -0.68 9.85 14.99
CA ASP A 137 -1.99 9.93 15.65
C ASP A 137 -2.78 8.62 15.48
N ILE A 138 -2.78 8.04 14.27
CA ILE A 138 -3.51 6.80 13.93
C ILE A 138 -2.92 5.59 14.66
N LEU A 139 -1.59 5.44 14.72
CA LEU A 139 -0.96 4.33 15.42
C LEU A 139 -1.25 4.38 16.93
N ALA A 140 -1.12 5.57 17.54
CA ALA A 140 -1.43 5.79 18.95
C ALA A 140 -2.91 5.47 19.24
N LEU A 141 -3.84 5.97 18.41
CA LEU A 141 -5.26 5.72 18.55
C LEU A 141 -5.61 4.22 18.47
N ALA A 142 -5.02 3.52 17.50
CA ALA A 142 -5.23 2.08 17.34
C ALA A 142 -4.72 1.30 18.56
N ALA A 143 -3.58 1.70 19.12
CA ALA A 143 -3.01 1.08 20.32
C ALA A 143 -3.89 1.31 21.56
N ASP A 144 -4.40 2.53 21.76
CA ASP A 144 -5.30 2.87 22.85
C ASP A 144 -6.61 2.07 22.77
N GLU A 145 -7.24 1.98 21.59
CA GLU A 145 -8.48 1.23 21.40
C GLU A 145 -8.29 -0.30 21.51
N ALA A 146 -7.11 -0.80 21.13
CA ALA A 146 -6.69 -2.16 21.38
C ALA A 146 -6.29 -2.41 22.85
N LYS A 147 -6.10 -1.35 23.64
CA LYS A 147 -5.63 -1.39 25.03
C LYS A 147 -4.24 -2.02 25.17
N THR A 148 -3.35 -1.70 24.23
CA THR A 148 -1.95 -2.14 24.23
C THR A 148 -1.00 -0.96 24.45
N ARG A 149 0.21 -1.25 24.93
CA ARG A 149 1.32 -0.28 24.99
C ARG A 149 2.29 -0.41 23.81
N SER A 150 2.09 -1.41 22.97
CA SER A 150 3.05 -1.80 21.95
C SER A 150 2.35 -2.53 20.81
N LEU A 151 2.75 -2.23 19.57
CA LEU A 151 2.43 -3.03 18.39
C LEU A 151 3.33 -4.27 18.37
N ARG A 152 2.80 -5.42 17.93
CA ARG A 152 3.53 -6.69 17.96
C ARG A 152 3.27 -7.55 16.73
N PHE A 153 4.32 -8.15 16.19
CA PHE A 153 4.22 -9.20 15.17
C PHE A 153 5.45 -10.09 15.14
N ARG A 154 5.24 -11.42 15.16
CA ARG A 154 6.30 -12.44 15.03
C ARG A 154 7.55 -12.19 15.92
N GLY A 155 7.31 -11.80 17.17
CA GLY A 155 8.39 -11.57 18.15
C GLY A 155 9.04 -10.17 18.08
N ARG A 156 8.65 -9.32 17.13
CA ARG A 156 9.03 -7.90 17.08
C ARG A 156 8.02 -7.04 17.81
N GLU A 157 8.49 -5.89 18.27
CA GLU A 157 7.72 -4.92 19.03
C GLU A 157 7.99 -3.52 18.50
N SER A 158 6.98 -2.66 18.48
CA SER A 158 7.12 -1.25 18.09
C SER A 158 6.29 -0.39 19.03
N ASP A 159 6.87 0.66 19.60
CA ASP A 159 6.15 1.62 20.46
C ASP A 159 5.38 2.63 19.57
N PRO A 160 4.04 2.55 19.50
CA PRO A 160 3.24 3.45 18.66
C PRO A 160 3.19 4.89 19.17
N PHE A 161 3.70 5.17 20.38
CA PHE A 161 3.72 6.49 20.98
C PHE A 161 5.10 7.18 20.88
N ALA A 162 6.11 6.47 20.39
CA ALA A 162 7.45 7.00 20.20
C ALA A 162 7.55 7.89 18.95
N ASP A 163 8.50 8.82 18.95
CA ASP A 163 8.86 9.58 17.76
C ASP A 163 9.33 8.62 16.66
N PHE A 164 8.75 8.77 15.47
CA PHE A 164 9.04 7.91 14.33
C PHE A 164 10.49 8.09 13.87
N GLU A 165 11.15 6.98 13.52
CA GLU A 165 12.39 7.06 12.77
C GLU A 165 12.08 7.60 11.37
N ARG A 166 12.81 8.61 10.91
CA ARG A 166 12.80 9.05 9.51
C ARG A 166 14.07 8.52 8.85
N LEU A 167 13.89 7.75 7.78
CA LEU A 167 14.99 7.15 7.03
C LEU A 167 14.75 7.35 5.53
N THR A 168 15.66 8.02 4.82
CA THR A 168 15.55 8.09 3.36
C THR A 168 15.87 6.73 2.74
N LEU A 169 15.35 6.47 1.54
CA LEU A 169 15.66 5.26 0.77
C LEU A 169 17.16 5.12 0.52
N ALA A 170 17.83 6.23 0.18
CA ALA A 170 19.28 6.26 -0.01
C ALA A 170 20.04 5.89 1.26
N GLU A 171 19.70 6.49 2.41
CA GLU A 171 20.30 6.16 3.70
C GLU A 171 20.04 4.71 4.11
N ALA A 172 18.85 4.16 3.81
CA ALA A 172 18.52 2.77 4.10
C ALA A 172 19.40 1.80 3.29
N PHE A 173 19.58 2.07 1.99
CA PHE A 173 20.48 1.31 1.13
C PHE A 173 21.92 1.38 1.65
N GLU A 174 22.44 2.57 1.90
CA GLU A 174 23.81 2.72 2.39
C GLU A 174 24.02 2.04 3.74
N ARG A 175 23.13 2.27 4.72
CA ARG A 175 23.21 1.70 6.08
C ARG A 175 23.19 0.17 6.09
N HIS A 176 22.39 -0.45 5.23
CA HIS A 176 22.12 -1.88 5.31
C HIS A 176 22.83 -2.74 4.28
N THR A 177 23.36 -2.12 3.23
CA THR A 177 23.94 -2.81 2.08
C THR A 177 25.27 -2.18 1.61
N GLY A 178 25.53 -0.91 1.96
CA GLY A 178 26.68 -0.15 1.47
C GLY A 178 26.54 0.33 0.03
N ILE A 179 25.36 0.17 -0.58
CA ILE A 179 25.05 0.64 -1.93
C ILE A 179 24.70 2.13 -1.88
N ASP A 180 25.39 2.94 -2.68
CA ASP A 180 24.97 4.30 -3.01
C ASP A 180 23.86 4.22 -4.08
N LEU A 181 22.61 4.23 -3.61
CA LEU A 181 21.45 4.11 -4.49
C LEU A 181 21.36 5.26 -5.49
N LEU A 182 21.65 6.50 -5.06
CA LEU A 182 21.48 7.69 -5.86
C LEU A 182 22.54 7.83 -6.96
N ALA A 183 23.68 7.15 -6.83
CA ALA A 183 24.66 7.01 -7.91
C ALA A 183 24.13 6.19 -9.10
N THR A 184 23.07 5.41 -8.91
CA THR A 184 22.47 4.55 -9.96
C THR A 184 21.24 5.19 -10.62
N ILE A 185 20.95 6.46 -10.31
CA ILE A 185 19.75 7.17 -10.78
C ILE A 185 20.17 8.54 -11.34
N GLU A 186 19.76 8.82 -12.58
CA GLU A 186 19.95 10.11 -13.22
C GLU A 186 18.90 11.13 -12.77
N PRO A 187 19.20 12.44 -12.78
CA PRO A 187 18.23 13.50 -12.45
C PRO A 187 16.90 13.45 -13.24
N GLY A 188 16.87 12.83 -14.41
CA GLY A 188 15.67 12.63 -15.22
C GLY A 188 14.87 11.35 -14.90
N GLY A 189 15.26 10.59 -13.87
CA GLY A 189 14.65 9.31 -13.50
C GLY A 189 15.16 8.12 -14.32
N GLY A 190 16.17 8.31 -15.18
CA GLY A 190 16.88 7.21 -15.83
C GLY A 190 17.63 6.36 -14.81
N THR A 191 17.69 5.05 -15.02
CA THR A 191 18.29 4.10 -14.06
C THR A 191 19.46 3.32 -14.66
N ASP A 192 20.54 3.20 -13.90
CA ASP A 192 21.74 2.42 -14.25
C ASP A 192 21.70 1.04 -13.61
N ARG A 193 21.14 0.09 -14.35
CA ARG A 193 21.01 -1.31 -13.93
C ARG A 193 22.35 -1.94 -13.59
N ASP A 194 23.41 -1.69 -14.36
CA ASP A 194 24.70 -2.35 -14.17
C ASP A 194 25.46 -1.75 -12.99
N GLY A 195 25.33 -0.44 -12.77
CA GLY A 195 25.80 0.24 -11.56
C GLY A 195 25.19 -0.36 -10.29
N LEU A 196 23.87 -0.60 -10.28
CA LEU A 196 23.20 -1.24 -9.14
C LEU A 196 23.61 -2.71 -8.98
N ALA A 197 23.70 -3.47 -10.07
CA ALA A 197 24.01 -4.89 -10.06
C ALA A 197 25.32 -5.24 -9.35
N ALA A 198 26.37 -4.41 -9.49
CA ALA A 198 27.63 -4.62 -8.80
C ALA A 198 27.45 -4.63 -7.27
N GLY A 199 26.66 -3.69 -6.75
CA GLY A 199 26.31 -3.62 -5.33
C GLY A 199 25.46 -4.79 -4.85
N VAL A 200 24.47 -5.20 -5.66
CA VAL A 200 23.60 -6.36 -5.35
C VAL A 200 24.41 -7.65 -5.21
N VAL A 201 25.37 -7.89 -6.12
CA VAL A 201 26.26 -9.05 -6.05
C VAL A 201 27.15 -9.01 -4.80
N ALA A 202 27.68 -7.84 -4.45
CA ALA A 202 28.49 -7.66 -3.24
C ALA A 202 27.71 -7.98 -1.95
N CYS A 203 26.39 -7.80 -1.96
CA CYS A 203 25.49 -8.14 -0.86
C CYS A 203 25.07 -9.63 -0.84
N GLY A 204 25.59 -10.45 -1.78
CA GLY A 204 25.30 -11.88 -1.86
C GLY A 204 23.95 -12.22 -2.49
N LEU A 205 23.29 -11.27 -3.16
CA LEU A 205 22.03 -11.49 -3.87
C LEU A 205 22.30 -11.87 -5.33
N ARG A 206 21.41 -12.71 -5.90
CA ARG A 206 21.48 -13.12 -7.30
C ARG A 206 21.06 -11.98 -8.21
N VAL A 207 21.78 -11.83 -9.32
CA VAL A 207 21.47 -10.95 -10.44
C VAL A 207 21.30 -11.82 -11.69
N ALA A 208 20.13 -11.78 -12.34
CA ALA A 208 19.85 -12.43 -13.61
C ALA A 208 20.07 -11.48 -14.80
N ALA A 209 20.32 -12.02 -15.99
CA ALA A 209 20.60 -11.19 -17.18
C ALA A 209 19.40 -10.37 -17.64
N ASP A 210 18.19 -10.84 -17.34
CA ASP A 210 16.90 -10.22 -17.62
C ASP A 210 16.34 -9.42 -16.43
N ASP A 211 17.06 -9.33 -15.31
CA ASP A 211 16.68 -8.44 -14.20
C ASP A 211 16.88 -6.98 -14.66
N SER A 212 15.78 -6.22 -14.60
CA SER A 212 15.78 -4.76 -14.73
C SER A 212 16.38 -4.10 -13.48
N TRP A 213 16.60 -2.78 -13.53
CA TRP A 213 16.99 -2.02 -12.34
C TRP A 213 15.94 -2.14 -11.22
N ALA A 214 14.64 -2.09 -11.56
CA ALA A 214 13.54 -2.21 -10.61
C ALA A 214 13.52 -3.58 -9.92
N ASP A 215 13.78 -4.66 -10.67
CA ASP A 215 13.90 -6.02 -10.12
C ASP A 215 15.02 -6.09 -9.07
N LEU A 216 16.17 -5.47 -9.35
CA LEU A 216 17.32 -5.43 -8.45
C LEU A 216 17.04 -4.59 -7.21
N PHE A 217 16.45 -3.40 -7.40
CA PHE A 217 16.04 -2.50 -6.33
C PHE A 217 15.07 -3.21 -5.37
N SER A 218 13.98 -3.77 -5.90
CA SER A 218 12.96 -4.49 -5.15
C SER A 218 13.55 -5.68 -4.38
N ARG A 219 14.44 -6.46 -5.02
CA ARG A 219 15.12 -7.58 -4.38
C ARG A 219 15.95 -7.13 -3.17
N VAL A 220 16.70 -6.04 -3.28
CA VAL A 220 17.50 -5.49 -2.16
C VAL A 220 16.59 -4.99 -1.04
N LEU A 221 15.56 -4.21 -1.40
CA LEU A 221 14.62 -3.63 -0.45
C LEU A 221 13.97 -4.73 0.42
N VAL A 222 13.32 -5.70 -0.24
CA VAL A 222 12.58 -6.79 0.42
C VAL A 222 13.50 -7.71 1.22
N ALA A 223 14.66 -8.08 0.67
CA ALA A 223 15.52 -9.07 1.32
C ALA A 223 16.35 -8.51 2.47
N LEU A 224 16.82 -7.26 2.36
CA LEU A 224 17.87 -6.72 3.23
C LEU A 224 17.47 -5.49 4.03
N ILE A 225 16.43 -4.76 3.63
CA ILE A 225 16.04 -3.48 4.24
C ILE A 225 14.74 -3.63 5.02
N GLU A 226 13.62 -3.95 4.37
CA GLU A 226 12.29 -4.04 5.02
C GLU A 226 12.27 -4.87 6.31
N PRO A 227 12.94 -6.04 6.40
CA PRO A 227 12.94 -6.85 7.62
C PRO A 227 13.58 -6.16 8.83
N LYS A 228 14.23 -5.01 8.65
CA LYS A 228 14.91 -4.24 9.71
C LYS A 228 14.12 -2.99 10.13
N LEU A 229 13.03 -2.67 9.45
CA LEU A 229 12.27 -1.43 9.67
C LEU A 229 11.21 -1.60 10.75
N GLY A 230 10.93 -0.53 11.49
CA GLY A 230 9.82 -0.49 12.44
C GLY A 230 10.04 -1.30 13.72
N ASP A 231 11.27 -1.75 14.01
CA ASP A 231 11.61 -2.48 15.24
C ASP A 231 11.97 -1.51 16.38
N GLY A 232 11.34 -1.67 17.53
CA GLY A 232 11.40 -0.74 18.66
C GLY A 232 10.49 0.48 18.52
N ARG A 233 10.47 1.14 17.36
CA ARG A 233 9.60 2.29 17.04
C ARG A 233 9.20 2.27 15.56
N PRO A 234 8.10 2.94 15.15
CA PRO A 234 7.71 3.03 13.75
C PRO A 234 8.77 3.75 12.91
N THR A 235 8.93 3.32 11.67
CA THR A 235 9.88 3.92 10.71
C THR A 235 9.13 4.45 9.49
N LEU A 236 9.35 5.71 9.15
CA LEU A 236 8.99 6.32 7.88
C LEU A 236 10.17 6.16 6.93
N LEU A 237 9.98 5.34 5.90
CA LEU A 237 10.93 5.18 4.82
C LEU A 237 10.50 6.12 3.69
N TYR A 238 11.31 7.10 3.29
CA TYR A 238 10.87 8.19 2.40
C TYR A 238 11.89 8.56 1.31
N GLU A 239 11.49 9.43 0.37
CA GLU A 239 12.30 9.81 -0.81
C GLU A 239 12.59 8.63 -1.75
N TYR A 240 11.53 7.95 -2.19
CA TYR A 240 11.65 6.86 -3.17
C TYR A 240 12.18 7.39 -4.50
N PRO A 241 12.98 6.61 -5.24
CA PRO A 241 13.33 6.89 -6.63
C PRO A 241 12.10 7.23 -7.47
N VAL A 242 12.17 8.25 -8.33
CA VAL A 242 11.04 8.64 -9.20
C VAL A 242 10.59 7.48 -10.10
N SER A 243 11.53 6.62 -10.52
CA SER A 243 11.23 5.41 -11.31
C SER A 243 10.34 4.41 -10.57
N GLU A 244 10.33 4.45 -9.23
CA GLU A 244 9.55 3.58 -8.35
C GLU A 244 8.35 4.31 -7.74
N ALA A 245 7.93 5.45 -8.30
CA ALA A 245 6.92 6.32 -7.68
C ALA A 245 5.81 6.72 -8.66
N ALA A 246 5.11 5.73 -9.22
CA ALA A 246 4.15 5.89 -10.32
C ALA A 246 3.10 7.00 -10.14
N LEU A 247 2.68 7.27 -8.91
CA LEU A 247 1.60 8.20 -8.56
C LEU A 247 2.08 9.44 -7.79
N ALA A 248 3.38 9.52 -7.48
CA ALA A 248 3.94 10.59 -6.67
C ALA A 248 4.63 11.69 -7.49
N ARG A 249 4.47 12.93 -7.03
CA ARG A 249 5.16 14.11 -7.55
C ARG A 249 6.67 14.01 -7.29
N PRO A 250 7.53 14.33 -8.28
CA PRO A 250 8.97 14.45 -8.06
C PRO A 250 9.30 15.48 -6.97
N SER A 251 10.33 15.21 -6.17
CA SER A 251 10.78 16.14 -5.14
C SER A 251 11.36 17.40 -5.76
N ALA A 252 10.96 18.56 -5.24
CA ALA A 252 11.53 19.84 -5.65
C ALA A 252 13.01 20.01 -5.22
N ARG A 253 13.50 19.19 -4.27
CA ARG A 253 14.87 19.27 -3.73
C ARG A 253 15.86 18.43 -4.52
N ASP A 254 15.47 17.23 -4.92
CA ASP A 254 16.28 16.31 -5.72
C ASP A 254 15.38 15.58 -6.72
N PRO A 255 15.53 15.83 -8.04
CA PRO A 255 14.63 15.28 -9.05
C PRO A 255 14.79 13.76 -9.26
N ARG A 256 15.78 13.13 -8.61
CA ARG A 256 15.94 11.66 -8.62
C ARG A 256 14.93 10.95 -7.73
N VAL A 257 14.36 11.65 -6.75
CA VAL A 257 13.42 11.09 -5.77
C VAL A 257 12.06 11.78 -5.85
N ALA A 258 11.03 11.11 -5.33
CA ALA A 258 9.66 11.60 -5.28
C ALA A 258 9.21 11.86 -3.83
N GLU A 259 8.17 12.66 -3.69
CA GLU A 259 7.46 12.87 -2.43
C GLU A 259 6.63 11.63 -2.07
N ARG A 260 7.31 10.53 -1.76
CA ARG A 260 6.71 9.27 -1.34
C ARG A 260 7.29 8.86 0.01
N PHE A 261 6.45 8.30 0.87
CA PHE A 261 6.92 7.54 2.02
C PHE A 261 6.06 6.30 2.27
N GLU A 262 6.67 5.33 2.91
CA GLU A 262 6.00 4.16 3.49
C GLU A 262 6.19 4.15 5.01
N LEU A 263 5.18 3.67 5.72
CA LEU A 263 5.20 3.50 7.16
C LEU A 263 5.39 2.03 7.50
N TYR A 264 6.42 1.72 8.29
CA TYR A 264 6.70 0.38 8.79
C TYR A 264 6.58 0.31 10.31
N ALA A 265 5.98 -0.78 10.81
CA ALA A 265 6.00 -1.16 12.22
C ALA A 265 6.16 -2.68 12.35
N CYS A 266 7.02 -3.13 13.27
CA CYS A 266 7.32 -4.55 13.47
C CYS A 266 7.78 -5.30 12.19
N GLY A 267 8.48 -4.62 11.27
CA GLY A 267 8.87 -5.18 9.97
C GLY A 267 7.70 -5.38 9.00
N VAL A 268 6.56 -4.72 9.22
CA VAL A 268 5.38 -4.77 8.36
C VAL A 268 5.09 -3.38 7.83
N GLU A 269 4.98 -3.27 6.50
CA GLU A 269 4.47 -2.09 5.81
C GLU A 269 2.98 -1.90 6.15
N LEU A 270 2.65 -0.74 6.72
CA LEU A 270 1.30 -0.36 7.13
C LEU A 270 0.65 0.62 6.17
N ALA A 271 1.41 1.53 5.57
CA ALA A 271 0.87 2.58 4.71
C ALA A 271 1.87 3.04 3.65
N ASN A 272 1.35 3.55 2.54
CA ASN A 272 2.10 4.16 1.44
C ASN A 272 1.43 5.50 1.07
N ALA A 273 2.23 6.55 0.93
CA ALA A 273 1.79 7.93 0.90
C ALA A 273 2.53 8.76 -0.16
N PHE A 274 1.82 9.74 -0.73
CA PHE A 274 2.31 10.56 -1.83
C PHE A 274 2.00 12.05 -1.64
N GLY A 275 2.93 12.91 -2.06
CA GLY A 275 2.57 14.17 -2.70
C GLY A 275 2.02 13.83 -4.08
N GLU A 276 0.76 14.10 -4.34
CA GLU A 276 0.05 13.53 -5.48
C GLU A 276 0.53 14.09 -6.82
N LEU A 277 0.76 13.22 -7.79
CA LEU A 277 1.01 13.64 -9.17
C LEU A 277 -0.28 14.18 -9.80
N THR A 278 -0.26 15.46 -10.20
CA THR A 278 -1.38 16.16 -10.85
C THR A 278 -1.19 16.30 -12.37
N ASP A 279 0.02 16.09 -12.90
CA ASP A 279 0.30 16.18 -14.35
C ASP A 279 -0.30 14.98 -15.10
N PRO A 280 -1.34 15.17 -15.94
CA PRO A 280 -1.99 14.07 -16.64
C PRO A 280 -1.13 13.45 -17.74
N HIS A 281 -0.19 14.20 -18.33
CA HIS A 281 0.69 13.69 -19.38
C HIS A 281 1.75 12.78 -18.79
N GLU A 282 2.37 13.20 -17.69
CA GLU A 282 3.32 12.36 -16.97
C GLU A 282 2.62 11.14 -16.36
N GLN A 283 1.41 11.30 -15.82
CA GLN A 283 0.65 10.17 -15.29
C GLN A 283 0.34 9.13 -16.38
N ARG A 284 -0.10 9.56 -17.57
CA ARG A 284 -0.31 8.66 -18.71
C ARG A 284 0.98 7.93 -19.06
N ARG A 285 2.09 8.65 -19.20
CA ARG A 285 3.39 8.05 -19.56
C ARG A 285 3.76 6.94 -18.58
N ARG A 286 3.59 7.16 -17.27
CA ARG A 286 3.86 6.16 -16.23
C ARG A 286 2.92 4.95 -16.34
N PHE A 287 1.62 5.17 -16.55
CA PHE A 287 0.68 4.08 -16.77
C PHE A 287 1.02 3.23 -18.00
N GLU A 288 1.44 3.85 -19.10
CA GLU A 288 1.86 3.11 -20.30
C GLU A 288 3.09 2.24 -20.03
N ILE A 289 4.08 2.76 -19.30
CA ILE A 289 5.28 1.99 -18.88
C ILE A 289 4.88 0.79 -18.01
N GLU A 290 4.07 1.02 -16.98
CA GLU A 290 3.59 -0.04 -16.07
C GLU A 290 2.76 -1.10 -16.81
N MET A 291 1.93 -0.72 -17.79
CA MET A 291 1.15 -1.68 -18.57
C MET A 291 2.01 -2.46 -19.56
N VAL A 292 3.05 -1.87 -20.13
CA VAL A 292 4.06 -2.62 -20.92
C VAL A 292 4.75 -3.66 -20.03
N GLU A 293 5.14 -3.27 -18.82
CA GLU A 293 5.79 -4.18 -17.87
C GLU A 293 4.85 -5.28 -17.39
N LYS A 294 3.60 -4.94 -17.10
CA LYS A 294 2.55 -5.90 -16.76
C LYS A 294 2.33 -6.93 -17.88
N ALA A 295 2.30 -6.48 -19.14
CA ALA A 295 2.19 -7.36 -20.29
C ALA A 295 3.41 -8.29 -20.41
N ARG A 296 4.62 -7.76 -20.15
CA ARG A 296 5.88 -8.53 -20.17
C ARG A 296 5.89 -9.64 -19.12
N ILE A 297 5.51 -9.33 -17.88
CA ILE A 297 5.58 -10.28 -16.75
C ILE A 297 4.37 -11.23 -16.73
N TYR A 298 3.16 -10.69 -16.88
CA TYR A 298 1.91 -11.42 -16.60
C TYR A 298 1.06 -11.71 -17.83
N GLY A 299 1.41 -11.17 -19.00
CA GLY A 299 0.64 -11.36 -20.24
C GLY A 299 -0.73 -10.68 -20.25
N GLU A 300 -0.96 -9.69 -19.38
CA GLU A 300 -2.22 -8.93 -19.28
C GLU A 300 -1.96 -7.43 -19.15
N THR A 301 -2.97 -6.62 -19.47
CA THR A 301 -2.95 -5.16 -19.29
C THR A 301 -4.30 -4.69 -18.76
N TYR A 302 -4.33 -3.49 -18.19
CA TYR A 302 -5.55 -2.79 -17.80
C TYR A 302 -5.75 -1.55 -18.68
N PRO A 303 -7.01 -1.14 -18.90
CA PRO A 303 -7.27 0.11 -19.60
C PRO A 303 -6.75 1.29 -18.78
N ILE A 304 -6.39 2.37 -19.48
CA ILE A 304 -6.13 3.66 -18.86
C ILE A 304 -7.47 4.39 -18.70
N ASP A 305 -7.73 4.94 -17.52
CA ASP A 305 -8.94 5.71 -17.24
C ASP A 305 -8.78 7.16 -17.76
N GLU A 306 -9.37 7.43 -18.92
CA GLU A 306 -9.36 8.75 -19.57
C GLU A 306 -10.11 9.82 -18.77
N ASP A 307 -11.12 9.43 -18.00
CA ASP A 307 -11.87 10.33 -17.12
C ASP A 307 -11.02 10.71 -15.90
N PHE A 308 -10.22 9.77 -15.38
CA PHE A 308 -9.23 10.06 -14.34
C PHE A 308 -8.16 11.05 -14.81
N LEU A 309 -7.57 10.85 -15.99
CA LEU A 309 -6.60 11.80 -16.54
C LEU A 309 -7.20 13.19 -16.77
N SER A 310 -8.47 13.25 -17.18
CA SER A 310 -9.20 14.52 -17.32
C SER A 310 -9.39 15.23 -15.98
N ALA A 311 -9.65 14.47 -14.90
CA ALA A 311 -9.78 15.01 -13.55
C ALA A 311 -8.44 15.54 -13.02
N LEU A 312 -7.33 14.84 -13.26
CA LEU A 312 -5.99 15.29 -12.84
C LEU A 312 -5.64 16.67 -13.38
N ALA A 313 -6.03 16.98 -14.62
CA ALA A 313 -5.77 18.27 -15.26
C ALA A 313 -6.35 19.49 -14.50
N ILE A 314 -7.35 19.28 -13.64
CA ILE A 314 -7.97 20.33 -12.81
C ILE A 314 -7.84 20.06 -11.30
N MET A 315 -7.22 18.94 -10.93
CA MET A 315 -7.03 18.56 -9.54
C MET A 315 -6.07 19.54 -8.86
N PRO A 316 -6.40 20.10 -7.69
CA PRO A 316 -5.46 20.92 -6.95
C PRO A 316 -4.27 20.06 -6.48
N GLU A 317 -3.12 20.69 -6.27
CA GLU A 317 -2.01 20.05 -5.55
C GLU A 317 -2.53 19.42 -4.26
N ALA A 318 -2.15 18.18 -3.98
CA ALA A 318 -2.67 17.44 -2.84
C ALA A 318 -1.64 16.46 -2.31
N SER A 319 -1.96 15.89 -1.16
CA SER A 319 -1.26 14.73 -0.61
C SER A 319 -2.28 13.67 -0.21
N GLY A 320 -1.96 12.39 -0.43
CA GLY A 320 -2.80 11.26 -0.08
C GLY A 320 -2.00 10.09 0.45
N ILE A 321 -2.69 9.17 1.10
CA ILE A 321 -2.09 7.99 1.73
C ILE A 321 -3.12 6.89 1.85
N ALA A 322 -2.63 5.67 1.64
CA ALA A 322 -3.35 4.43 1.83
C ALA A 322 -2.74 3.62 2.97
N LEU A 323 -3.56 3.22 3.94
CA LEU A 323 -3.18 2.42 5.10
C LEU A 323 -3.94 1.09 5.10
N GLY A 324 -3.20 -0.01 5.24
CA GLY A 324 -3.74 -1.36 5.42
C GLY A 324 -4.34 -1.52 6.82
N LEU A 325 -5.65 -1.24 6.96
CA LEU A 325 -6.32 -1.24 8.26
C LEU A 325 -6.26 -2.62 8.93
N ASP A 326 -6.38 -3.70 8.15
CA ASP A 326 -6.26 -5.05 8.69
C ASP A 326 -4.89 -5.29 9.32
N ARG A 327 -3.81 -4.87 8.67
CA ARG A 327 -2.45 -5.00 9.21
C ARG A 327 -2.28 -4.17 10.48
N LEU A 328 -2.80 -2.94 10.50
CA LEU A 328 -2.80 -2.11 11.72
C LEU A 328 -3.49 -2.82 12.89
N VAL A 329 -4.69 -3.36 12.65
CA VAL A 329 -5.43 -4.11 13.68
C VAL A 329 -4.66 -5.36 14.10
N MET A 330 -4.05 -6.10 13.16
CA MET A 330 -3.21 -7.25 13.48
C MET A 330 -2.09 -6.88 14.45
N LEU A 331 -1.35 -5.82 14.14
CA LEU A 331 -0.23 -5.38 14.99
C LEU A 331 -0.71 -4.92 16.37
N ALA A 332 -1.84 -4.19 16.44
CA ALA A 332 -2.38 -3.66 17.68
C ALA A 332 -2.88 -4.77 18.63
N VAL A 333 -3.40 -5.88 18.09
CA VAL A 333 -3.89 -7.02 18.89
C VAL A 333 -2.90 -8.19 18.95
N GLY A 334 -1.75 -8.09 18.29
CA GLY A 334 -0.75 -9.15 18.20
C GLY A 334 -1.23 -10.39 17.43
N ALA A 335 -2.10 -10.23 16.43
CA ALA A 335 -2.63 -11.34 15.65
C ALA A 335 -1.54 -11.95 14.73
N PRO A 336 -1.40 -13.28 14.68
CA PRO A 336 -0.39 -13.93 13.85
C PRO A 336 -0.77 -13.97 12.36
N ARG A 337 -2.06 -13.85 12.03
CA ARG A 337 -2.60 -13.91 10.66
C ARG A 337 -3.71 -12.90 10.46
N ILE A 338 -3.82 -12.38 9.23
CA ILE A 338 -4.88 -11.45 8.82
C ILE A 338 -6.28 -12.04 8.97
N ASP A 339 -6.41 -13.35 8.77
CA ASP A 339 -7.67 -14.07 8.97
C ASP A 339 -8.20 -13.93 10.41
N ASP A 340 -7.34 -13.71 11.41
CA ASP A 340 -7.76 -13.59 12.81
C ASP A 340 -8.45 -12.25 13.13
N VAL A 341 -8.32 -11.26 12.24
CA VAL A 341 -8.90 -9.92 12.42
C VAL A 341 -9.98 -9.58 11.39
N ILE A 342 -10.30 -10.46 10.45
CA ILE A 342 -11.39 -10.31 9.48
C ILE A 342 -12.62 -11.08 9.96
N TRP A 343 -13.81 -10.47 9.97
CA TRP A 343 -15.03 -11.16 10.43
C TRP A 343 -15.35 -12.42 9.62
N THR A 344 -15.31 -12.31 8.29
CA THR A 344 -15.65 -13.37 7.34
C THR A 344 -14.55 -13.50 6.28
N PRO A 345 -13.57 -14.41 6.44
CA PRO A 345 -12.54 -14.62 5.42
C PRO A 345 -13.14 -15.20 4.14
N VAL A 346 -12.50 -14.93 2.99
CA VAL A 346 -12.90 -15.45 1.69
C VAL A 346 -12.72 -16.97 1.68
N ALA A 347 -13.66 -17.67 1.03
CA ALA A 347 -13.62 -19.11 0.88
C ALA A 347 -12.25 -19.59 0.37
N GLU A 348 -11.75 -20.69 0.94
CA GLU A 348 -10.55 -21.33 0.41
C GLU A 348 -10.84 -21.87 -0.98
N THR A 349 -10.01 -21.46 -1.94
CA THR A 349 -10.03 -21.99 -3.31
C THR A 349 -8.82 -22.91 -3.48
N ALA A 350 -8.89 -23.88 -4.40
CA ALA A 350 -7.80 -24.82 -4.65
C ALA A 350 -6.46 -24.15 -5.02
N VAL A 351 -6.49 -22.86 -5.40
CA VAL A 351 -5.33 -22.03 -5.75
C VAL A 351 -4.58 -21.52 -4.51
N GLY A 352 -5.16 -21.60 -3.31
CA GLY A 352 -4.56 -21.14 -2.05
C GLY A 352 -3.69 -22.16 -1.31
N MET A 353 -3.53 -23.39 -1.82
CA MET A 353 -2.68 -24.43 -1.21
C MET A 353 -1.21 -24.38 -1.71
N GLY A 354 -0.72 -23.20 -2.09
CA GLY A 354 0.70 -22.99 -2.34
C GLY A 354 1.48 -23.12 -1.03
N GLU A 355 2.44 -24.05 -0.99
CA GLU A 355 3.32 -24.31 0.15
C GLU A 355 3.96 -23.01 0.66
N GLY A 356 3.97 -22.86 1.98
CA GLY A 356 4.52 -21.68 2.65
C GLY A 356 5.96 -21.41 2.24
N ALA A 357 6.22 -20.14 1.92
CA ALA A 357 7.53 -19.50 2.05
C ALA A 357 7.51 -18.62 3.31
#